data_AF-A0A936E804-F1
#
_entry.id   AF-A0A936E804-F1
#
_cell.length_a   1.000
_cell.length_b   1.000
_cell.length_c   1.000
_cell.angle_alpha   90.00
_cell.angle_beta   90.00
_cell.angle_gamma   90.00
#
_symmetry.space_group_name_H-M   'P 1'
#
loop_
_entity.id
_entity.type
_entity.pdbx_description
1 polymer ?
#
loop_
_entity_poly.entity_id
_entity_poly.type
_entity_poly.pdbx_seq_one_letter_code
_entity_poly.pdbx_strand_id
1 'polypeptide(L)'
;MIVSRIKLPFDEMRRAAYVTAESVIIAKLIAYQDSQSTRHLEDIGAIIRIQQRKLDLHHIEQMATKLGLFSIWGRELEKNRLA
;
A
#
# COMPACT_ATOMS: atom_id res chain seq x y z
N MET A 1 12.56 4.60 5.86
CA MET A 1 11.44 4.75 6.82
C MET A 1 10.28 3.90 6.28
N ILE A 2 9.77 2.93 7.04
CA ILE A 2 8.73 2.00 6.55
C ILE A 2 7.36 2.68 6.43
N VAL A 3 7.13 3.73 7.23
CA VAL A 3 5.84 4.42 7.32
C VAL A 3 6.02 5.91 7.04
N SER A 4 5.47 6.36 5.92
CA SER A 4 5.29 7.77 5.57
C SER A 4 3.88 8.22 5.93
N ARG A 5 3.77 9.47 6.39
CA ARG A 5 2.51 10.09 6.81
C ARG A 5 2.30 11.43 6.12
N ILE A 6 1.04 11.74 5.84
CA ILE A 6 0.59 13.03 5.33
C ILE A 6 -0.36 13.68 6.33
N LYS A 7 -0.22 14.99 6.55
CA LYS A 7 -1.17 15.75 7.37
C LYS A 7 -2.28 16.29 6.50
N LEU A 8 -3.51 15.84 6.71
CA LEU A 8 -4.70 16.31 6.01
C LEU A 8 -5.65 17.01 7.00
N PRO A 9 -6.54 17.91 6.53
CA PRO A 9 -7.65 18.38 7.33
C PRO A 9 -8.46 17.18 7.84
N PHE A 10 -8.70 17.14 9.15
CA PHE A 10 -9.60 16.18 9.79
C PHE A 10 -11.02 16.75 9.84
N ASP A 11 -11.11 18.04 10.22
CA ASP A 11 -12.30 18.87 10.16
C ASP A 11 -11.90 20.33 9.89
N GLU A 12 -12.84 21.26 10.04
CA GLU A 12 -12.66 22.70 9.79
C GLU A 12 -11.53 23.33 10.63
N MET A 13 -11.21 22.77 11.80
CA MET A 13 -10.26 23.36 12.75
C MET A 13 -9.01 22.51 12.97
N ARG A 14 -9.08 21.20 12.71
CA ARG A 14 -8.05 20.22 13.09
C ARG A 14 -7.43 19.56 11.88
N ARG A 15 -6.16 19.20 12.01
CA ARG A 15 -5.43 18.36 11.06
C ARG A 15 -5.04 17.05 11.71
N ALA A 16 -5.15 15.95 10.98
CA ALA A 16 -4.70 14.63 11.42
C ALA A 16 -3.59 14.11 10.52
N ALA A 17 -2.71 13.29 11.10
CA ALA A 17 -1.67 12.58 10.34
C ALA A 17 -2.21 11.23 9.90
N TYR A 18 -2.30 11.01 8.60
CA TYR A 18 -2.73 9.77 7.98
C TYR A 18 -1.53 9.03 7.42
N VAL A 19 -1.56 7.71 7.49
CA VAL A 19 -0.58 6.87 6.80
C VAL A 19 -0.86 6.95 5.29
N THR A 20 0.20 7.13 4.51
CA THR A 20 0.11 7.16 3.04
C THR A 20 -0.35 5.81 2.49
N ALA A 21 -0.99 5.82 1.32
CA ALA A 21 -1.48 4.59 0.69
C ALA A 21 -0.35 3.59 0.40
N GLU A 22 0.81 4.08 -0.03
CA GLU A 22 2.03 3.31 -0.25
C GLU A 22 2.48 2.60 1.03
N SER A 23 2.48 3.33 2.15
CA SER A 23 2.87 2.76 3.45
C SER A 23 1.85 1.74 3.95
N VAL A 24 0.55 1.95 3.69
CA VAL A 24 -0.49 0.94 3.99
C VAL A 24 -0.27 -0.31 3.14
N ILE A 25 0.02 -0.18 1.84
CA ILE A 25 0.30 -1.32 0.96
C ILE A 25 1.50 -2.11 1.49
N ILE A 26 2.62 -1.45 1.79
CA ILE A 26 3.83 -2.10 2.32
C ILE A 26 3.52 -2.83 3.63
N ALA A 27 2.80 -2.18 4.56
CA ALA A 27 2.41 -2.79 5.82
C ALA A 27 1.50 -4.02 5.62
N LYS A 28 0.59 -3.98 4.64
CA LYS A 28 -0.30 -5.12 4.32
C LYS A 28 0.46 -6.26 3.63
N LEU A 29 1.48 -5.97 2.82
CA LEU A 29 2.35 -7.01 2.23
C LEU A 29 3.11 -7.75 3.33
N ILE A 30 3.65 -7.04 4.32
CA ILE A 30 4.31 -7.65 5.49
C ILE A 30 3.29 -8.48 6.29
N ALA A 31 2.12 -7.91 6.60
CA ALA A 31 1.08 -8.63 7.34
C ALA A 31 0.59 -9.89 6.60
N TYR A 32 0.54 -9.86 5.26
CA TYR A 32 0.29 -11.06 4.46
C TYR A 32 1.41 -12.08 4.58
N GLN A 33 2.68 -11.68 4.55
CA GLN A 33 3.80 -12.60 4.72
C GLN A 33 3.73 -13.35 6.05
N ASP A 34 3.37 -12.64 7.12
CA ASP A 34 3.29 -13.20 8.47
C ASP A 34 2.06 -14.09 8.68
N SER A 35 0.90 -13.68 8.14
CA SER A 35 -0.38 -14.35 8.44
C SER A 35 -0.92 -15.25 7.33
N GLN A 36 -0.43 -15.08 6.09
CA GLN A 36 -0.96 -15.66 4.86
C GLN A 36 -2.46 -15.37 4.60
N SER A 37 -3.05 -14.38 5.30
CA SER A 37 -4.46 -14.01 5.12
C SER A 37 -4.67 -13.20 3.84
N THR A 38 -5.46 -13.74 2.90
CA THR A 38 -5.76 -13.07 1.62
C THR A 38 -6.52 -11.75 1.78
N ARG A 39 -7.15 -11.51 2.94
CA ARG A 39 -7.79 -10.22 3.25
C ARG A 39 -6.84 -9.04 3.11
N HIS A 40 -5.56 -9.24 3.41
CA HIS A 40 -4.55 -8.20 3.21
C HIS A 40 -4.30 -7.89 1.73
N LEU A 41 -4.35 -8.91 0.87
CA LEU A 41 -4.23 -8.73 -0.59
C LEU A 41 -5.50 -8.09 -1.17
N GLU A 42 -6.68 -8.44 -0.65
CA GLU A 42 -7.95 -7.79 -1.00
C GLU A 42 -7.91 -6.28 -0.68
N ASP A 43 -7.43 -5.91 0.50
CA ASP A 43 -7.22 -4.51 0.90
C ASP A 43 -6.26 -3.79 -0.06
N ILE A 44 -5.11 -4.41 -0.37
CA ILE A 44 -4.13 -3.86 -1.33
C ILE A 44 -4.78 -3.65 -2.69
N GLY A 45 -5.52 -4.64 -3.19
CA GLY A 45 -6.22 -4.56 -4.47
C GLY A 45 -7.24 -3.41 -4.50
N ALA A 46 -7.98 -3.20 -3.41
CA ALA A 46 -8.91 -2.08 -3.29
C ALA A 46 -8.18 -0.72 -3.37
N ILE A 47 -7.05 -0.57 -2.67
CA ILE A 47 -6.24 0.65 -2.72
C ILE A 47 -5.70 0.89 -4.14
N ILE A 48 -5.19 -0.15 -4.81
CA ILE A 48 -4.69 -0.04 -6.19
C ILE A 48 -5.80 0.47 -7.10
N ARG A 49 -6.98 -0.18 -7.12
CA ARG A 49 -8.08 0.21 -8.02
C ARG A 49 -8.58 1.63 -7.79
N ILE A 50 -8.57 2.12 -6.54
CA ILE A 50 -9.06 3.47 -6.21
C ILE A 50 -7.98 4.55 -6.46
N GLN A 51 -6.70 4.24 -6.17
CA GLN A 51 -5.65 5.26 -6.10
C GLN A 51 -4.55 5.10 -7.16
N GLN A 52 -4.68 4.17 -8.11
CA GLN A 52 -3.62 3.79 -9.06
C GLN A 52 -2.79 4.95 -9.63
N ARG A 53 -3.46 6.03 -10.07
CA ARG A 53 -2.81 7.20 -10.69
C ARG A 53 -2.00 8.08 -9.73
N LYS A 54 -2.23 7.93 -8.42
CA LYS A 54 -1.59 8.71 -7.34
C LYS A 54 -0.50 7.93 -6.61
N LEU A 55 -0.46 6.60 -6.79
CA LEU A 55 0.50 5.75 -6.11
C LEU A 55 1.91 5.96 -6.68
N ASP A 56 2.89 6.15 -5.79
CA ASP A 56 4.29 6.02 -6.16
C ASP A 56 4.66 4.53 -6.23
N LEU A 57 4.43 3.94 -7.41
CA LEU A 57 4.71 2.53 -7.66
C LEU A 57 6.19 2.19 -7.56
N HIS A 58 7.07 3.14 -7.89
CA HIS A 58 8.51 2.94 -7.80
C HIS A 58 8.93 2.81 -6.33
N HIS A 59 8.38 3.65 -5.45
CA HIS A 59 8.64 3.54 -4.02
C HIS A 59 8.16 2.21 -3.43
N ILE A 60 6.94 1.77 -3.76
CA ILE A 60 6.41 0.49 -3.29
C ILE A 60 7.28 -0.66 -3.79
N GLU A 61 7.68 -0.65 -5.06
CA GLU A 61 8.52 -1.68 -5.67
C GLU A 61 9.91 -1.78 -5.00
N GLN A 62 10.57 -0.65 -4.77
CA GLN A 62 11.85 -0.60 -4.05
C GLN A 62 11.72 -1.20 -2.64
N MET A 63 10.64 -0.85 -1.93
CA MET A 63 10.42 -1.33 -0.57
C MET A 63 10.07 -2.82 -0.55
N ALA A 64 9.18 -3.27 -1.44
CA ALA A 64 8.86 -4.68 -1.60
C ALA A 64 10.10 -5.50 -1.93
N THR A 65 10.99 -5.00 -2.79
CA THR A 65 12.28 -5.65 -3.10
C THR A 65 13.16 -5.79 -1.86
N LYS A 66 13.35 -4.70 -1.10
CA LYS A 66 14.15 -4.71 0.14
C LYS A 66 13.62 -5.68 1.20
N LEU A 67 12.31 -5.95 1.18
CA LEU A 67 11.63 -6.85 2.11
C LEU A 67 11.49 -8.29 1.58
N GLY A 68 11.96 -8.59 0.37
CA GLY A 68 11.78 -9.93 -0.25
C GLY A 68 10.35 -10.21 -0.71
N LEU A 69 9.52 -9.17 -0.87
CA LEU A 69 8.10 -9.21 -1.18
C LEU A 69 7.77 -8.83 -2.63
N PHE A 70 8.79 -8.60 -3.45
CA PHE A 70 8.65 -8.13 -4.83
C PHE A 70 7.70 -8.99 -5.67
N SER A 71 7.81 -10.32 -5.59
CA SER A 71 6.96 -11.23 -6.36
C SER A 71 5.47 -11.16 -5.98
N ILE A 72 5.16 -10.95 -4.69
CA ILE A 72 3.78 -10.81 -4.21
C ILE A 72 3.22 -9.46 -4.67
N TRP A 73 4.00 -8.39 -4.52
CA TRP A 73 3.62 -7.06 -5.00
C TRP A 73 3.34 -7.05 -6.51
N GLY A 74 4.25 -7.60 -7.33
CA GLY A 74 4.10 -7.65 -8.78
C GLY A 74 2.85 -8.40 -9.21
N ARG A 75 2.52 -9.52 -8.55
CA ARG A 75 1.29 -10.28 -8.81
C ARG A 75 0.04 -9.46 -8.51
N GLU A 76 -0.04 -8.83 -7.34
CA GLU A 76 -1.22 -8.02 -6.98
C GLU A 76 -1.33 -6.77 -7.85
N LEU A 77 -0.22 -6.13 -8.22
CA LEU A 77 -0.25 -4.99 -9.12
C LEU A 77 -0.81 -5.39 -10.49
N GLU A 78 -0.32 -6.47 -11.09
CA GLU A 78 -0.78 -6.94 -12.40
C GLU A 78 -2.26 -7.33 -12.36
N LYS A 79 -2.66 -8.13 -11.37
CA LYS A 79 -4.04 -8.57 -11.16
C LYS A 79 -5.03 -7.41 -11.08
N ASN A 80 -4.64 -6.29 -10.46
CA ASN A 80 -5.53 -5.15 -10.21
C ASN A 80 -5.37 -4.01 -11.23
N ARG A 81 -4.41 -4.08 -12.15
CA ARG A 81 -4.26 -3.13 -13.28
C ARG A 81 -5.18 -3.46 -14.47
N LEU A 82 -5.55 -4.74 -14.60
CA LEU A 82 -6.37 -5.26 -15.70
C LEU A 82 -7.86 -5.35 -15.36
N ALA A 83 -8.26 -4.90 -14.17
CA ALA A 83 -9.63 -4.93 -13.65
C ALA A 83 -10.22 -3.52 -13.58
#